data_AF-X0Y6F0-F1
#
_entry.id   AF-X0Y6F0-F1
#
_cell.length_a   1.000
_cell.length_b   1.000
_cell.length_c   1.000
_cell.angle_alpha   90.00
_cell.angle_beta   90.00
_cell.angle_gamma   90.00
#
_symmetry.space_group_name_H-M   'P 1'
#
loop_
_entity.id
_entity.type
_entity.pdbx_description
1 polymer ?
#
loop_
_entity_poly.entity_id
_entity_poly.type
_entity_poly.pdbx_seq_one_letter_code
_entity_poly.pdbx_strand_id
1 'polypeptide(L)' 'SYLADQRKFFCACHDGWYDENGRNIGGPPPSPLRRLVVSIEGEDLIIKREGEERVED' A
#
# COMPACT_ATOMS: atom_id res chain seq x y z
N SER A 1 8.88 -0.51 -6.94
CA SER A 1 9.35 0.89 -6.86
C SER A 1 8.24 1.86 -7.25
N TYR A 2 8.23 3.07 -6.69
CA TYR A 2 7.36 4.16 -7.15
C TYR A 2 8.10 4.97 -8.24
N LEU A 3 7.42 5.23 -9.36
CA LEU A 3 7.89 6.04 -10.48
C LEU A 3 7.10 7.36 -10.44
N ALA A 4 7.72 8.41 -9.90
CA ALA A 4 7.04 9.65 -9.54
C ALA A 4 6.53 10.45 -10.76
N ASP A 5 7.29 10.44 -11.86
CA ASP A 5 6.93 11.03 -13.15
C ASP A 5 5.66 10.44 -13.76
N GLN A 6 5.44 9.14 -13.51
CA GLN A 6 4.30 8.39 -14.02
C GLN A 6 3.15 8.25 -13.01
N ARG A 7 3.38 8.62 -11.74
CA ARG A 7 2.47 8.39 -10.61
C ARG A 7 2.02 6.93 -10.50
N LYS A 8 2.98 6.01 -10.64
CA LYS A 8 2.73 4.55 -10.68
C LYS A 8 3.73 3.77 -9.86
N PHE A 9 3.35 2.57 -9.46
CA PHE A 9 4.27 1.59 -8.92
C PHE A 9 4.57 0.50 -9.95
N PHE A 10 5.84 0.11 -10.01
CA PHE A 10 6.33 -1.01 -10.81
C PHE A 10 6.87 -2.14 -9.92
N CYS A 11 6.48 -3.38 -10.21
CA CYS A 11 6.99 -4.60 -9.59
C CYS A 11 7.93 -5.33 -10.56
N ALA A 12 9.22 -5.35 -10.23
CA ALA A 12 10.27 -5.92 -11.07
C ALA A 12 10.27 -7.46 -11.16
N CYS A 13 9.47 -8.16 -10.35
CA CYS A 13 9.47 -9.63 -10.34
C CYS A 13 8.77 -10.24 -11.58
N HIS A 14 7.74 -9.59 -12.09
CA HIS A 14 6.92 -10.09 -13.20
C HIS A 14 6.14 -8.94 -13.88
N ASP A 15 6.78 -7.78 -14.04
CA ASP A 15 6.22 -6.61 -14.72
C ASP A 15 4.83 -6.16 -14.25
N GLY A 16 4.61 -6.19 -12.94
CA GLY A 16 3.36 -5.74 -12.33
C GLY A 16 3.28 -4.21 -12.26
N TRP A 17 2.10 -3.67 -12.53
CA TRP A 17 1.84 -2.23 -12.49
C TRP A 17 0.68 -1.87 -11.58
N TYR A 18 0.86 -0.81 -10.79
CA TYR A 18 -0.20 -0.24 -9.95
C TYR A 18 -0.32 1.27 -10.16
N ASP A 19 -1.53 1.80 -10.07
CA ASP A 19 -1.76 3.24 -10.00
C ASP A 19 -1.28 3.82 -8.65
N GLU A 20 -1.34 5.14 -8.50
CA GLU A 20 -0.98 5.84 -7.26
C GLU A 20 -1.81 5.44 -6.03
N ASN A 21 -2.99 4.84 -6.23
CA ASN A 21 -3.83 4.33 -5.17
C ASN A 21 -3.55 2.86 -4.84
N GLY A 22 -2.62 2.22 -5.57
CA GLY A 22 -2.25 0.83 -5.42
C GLY A 22 -3.18 -0.15 -6.14
N ARG A 23 -4.07 0.31 -7.03
CA ARG A 23 -4.90 -0.56 -7.87
C ARG A 23 -4.07 -1.16 -9.01
N ASN A 24 -4.29 -2.44 -9.30
CA ASN A 24 -3.64 -3.10 -10.44
C ASN A 24 -4.07 -2.44 -11.74
N ILE A 25 -3.09 -2.14 -12.59
CA ILE A 25 -3.30 -1.60 -13.94
C ILE A 25 -2.48 -2.35 -15.00
N GLY A 26 -1.76 -3.42 -14.62
CA GLY A 26 -1.03 -4.27 -15.54
C GLY A 26 -0.23 -5.41 -14.88
N GLY A 27 0.12 -6.39 -15.69
CA GLY A 27 0.91 -7.56 -15.31
C GLY A 27 0.11 -8.68 -14.61
N PRO A 28 0.79 -9.74 -14.15
CA PRO A 28 0.21 -10.89 -13.46
C PRO A 28 -0.34 -10.70 -12.03
N PRO A 29 0.06 -9.69 -11.21
CA PRO A 29 -0.38 -9.68 -9.82
C PRO A 29 -1.92 -9.55 -9.74
N PRO A 30 -2.61 -10.45 -9.01
CA PRO A 30 -4.06 -10.61 -9.13
C PRO A 30 -4.86 -9.63 -8.26
N SER A 31 -4.21 -8.93 -7.32
CA SER A 31 -4.90 -8.09 -6.33
C SER A 31 -4.17 -6.77 -6.04
N PRO A 32 -4.91 -5.73 -5.58
CA PRO A 32 -4.34 -4.43 -5.26
C PRO A 32 -3.32 -4.49 -4.12
N LEU A 33 -2.50 -3.45 -4.01
CA LEU A 33 -1.65 -3.27 -2.84
C LEU A 33 -2.51 -3.15 -1.58
N ARG A 34 -2.09 -3.82 -0.51
CA ARG A 34 -2.75 -3.74 0.79
C ARG A 34 -2.74 -2.29 1.28
N ARG A 35 -3.91 -1.82 1.74
CA ARG A 35 -4.04 -0.55 2.45
C ARG A 35 -3.76 -0.78 3.94
N LEU A 36 -3.06 0.17 4.54
CA LEU A 36 -2.81 0.22 5.99
C LEU A 36 -3.58 1.41 6.55
N VAL A 37 -4.06 1.28 7.78
CA VAL A 37 -4.65 2.38 8.54
C VAL A 37 -3.50 3.14 9.20
N VAL A 38 -3.50 4.45 9.04
CA VAL A 38 -2.48 5.34 9.59
C VAL A 38 -3.15 6.39 10.45
N SER A 39 -2.71 6.53 11.70
CA SER A 39 -3.15 7.55 12.64
C SER A 39 -1.96 8.19 13.35
N ILE A 40 -2.16 9.39 13.89
CA ILE A 40 -1.18 10.08 14.73
C ILE A 40 -1.68 10.00 16.17
N GLU A 41 -0.86 9.48 17.08
CA GLU A 41 -1.13 9.40 18.51
C GLU A 41 0.01 10.12 19.24
N GLY A 42 -0.22 11.38 19.65
CA GLY A 42 0.85 12.22 20.22
C GLY A 42 1.94 12.52 19.19
N GLU A 43 3.18 12.11 19.49
CA GLU A 43 4.33 12.22 18.59
C GLU A 43 4.52 10.97 17.71
N ASP A 44 3.71 9.93 17.91
CA ASP A 44 3.86 8.65 17.23
C ASP A 44 2.98 8.56 15.98
N LEU A 45 3.55 8.02 14.90
CA LEU A 45 2.81 7.57 13.72
C LEU A 45 2.46 6.10 13.88
N ILE A 46 1.17 5.81 14.04
CA ILE A 46 0.66 4.45 14.22
C ILE A 46 0.24 3.87 12.87
N ILE A 47 0.73 2.68 12.57
CA ILE A 47 0.45 1.96 11.33
C ILE A 47 -0.16 0.60 11.68
N LYS A 48 -1.38 0.33 11.20
CA LYS A 48 -2.14 -0.91 11.48
C LYS A 48 -2.63 -1.57 10.20
N ARG A 49 -2.88 -2.88 10.24
CA ARG A 49 -3.66 -3.54 9.19
C ARG A 49 -5.12 -3.14 9.35
N GLU A 50 -5.83 -3.04 8.24
CA GLU A 50 -7.27 -2.83 8.25
C GLU A 50 -7.96 -4.02 8.95
N GLY A 51 -8.84 -3.73 9.92
CA GLY A 51 -9.57 -4.72 10.70
C GLY A 51 -8.87 -5.28 11.94
N GLU A 52 -7.66 -4.82 12.28
CA GLU A 52 -6.99 -5.17 13.54
C GLU A 52 -7.20 -4.06 14.58
N GLU A 53 -7.99 -4.34 15.62
CA GLU A 53 -8.09 -3.47 16.81
C GLU A 53 -6.88 -3.72 17.73
N ARG A 54 -6.38 -2.65 18.35
CA ARG A 54 -5.37 -2.75 19.41
C ARG A 54 -6.09 -3.38 20.61
N VAL A 55 -5.74 -4.60 20.98
CA VAL A 55 -6.13 -5.13 22.29
C VAL A 55 -5.24 -4.42 23.29
N GLU A 56 -5.83 -3.52 24.07
CA GLU A 56 -5.18 -2.93 25.24
C GLU A 56 -5.27 -3.97 26.38
N ASP A 57 -4.12 -4.33 26.96
CA ASP A 57 -4.04 -5.07 28.24
C ASP A 57 -4.16 -4.09 29.42
#